data_AF-A0A1B6L9C4-F1
#
_entry.id   AF-A0A1B6L9C4-F1
#
_cell.length_a   1.000
_cell.length_b   1.000
_cell.length_c   1.000
_cell.angle_alpha   90.00
_cell.angle_beta   90.00
_cell.angle_gamma   90.00
#
_symmetry.space_group_name_H-M   'P 1'
#
loop_
_entity.id
_entity.type
_entity.pdbx_description
1 polymer ?
#
loop_
_entity_poly.entity_id
_entity_poly.type
_entity_poly.pdbx_seq_one_letter_code
_entity_poly.pdbx_strand_id
1 'polypeptide(L)'
;MNIDVSGVVIKQMRAKGKARPGLEYQQMDATATTFTDGQYNVVLDKGTLDAMMPDSSPETLERIDKLFAEVDRVLAPLGRYVCVSLLQEHILLRLATHCSGHGWMLRICRCQEAEHRSDSSGGFVFPVFVIVCTKLKSVAGSKPVLEVCQSPELVQRMATVEETMAAVKTMQDTALVCSGLNRCNIANSGEVTVELSQPGDVYPRYTITVADSPNAKDSTRMKFAAFIVPQGREREWLFGTPEGRQVLVDSSGFDRLAVIRLHREHKY
;
A
#
# COMPACT_ATOMS: atom_id res chain seq x y z
N MET A 1 10.76 -6.23 24.92
CA MET A 1 9.54 -5.93 25.69
C MET A 1 8.36 -5.83 24.73
N ASN A 2 7.19 -6.37 25.10
CA ASN A 2 5.95 -6.30 24.33
C ASN A 2 4.86 -5.73 25.23
N ILE A 3 4.07 -4.78 24.73
CA ILE A 3 3.03 -4.10 25.52
C ILE A 3 1.65 -4.23 24.88
N ASP A 4 0.61 -4.21 25.71
CA ASP A 4 -0.80 -4.18 25.31
C ASP A 4 -1.63 -3.60 26.46
N VAL A 5 -2.71 -2.88 26.16
CA VAL A 5 -3.64 -2.35 27.20
C VAL A 5 -4.47 -3.46 27.84
N SER A 6 -4.66 -4.59 27.15
CA SER A 6 -5.46 -5.73 27.60
C SER A 6 -4.68 -6.68 28.51
N GLY A 7 -4.99 -6.64 29.80
CA GLY A 7 -4.45 -7.59 30.78
C GLY A 7 -4.77 -9.06 30.45
N VAL A 8 -5.87 -9.32 29.72
CA VAL A 8 -6.22 -10.68 29.27
C VAL A 8 -5.22 -11.18 28.23
N VAL A 9 -4.93 -10.37 27.20
CA VAL A 9 -3.96 -10.72 26.15
C VAL A 9 -2.57 -10.89 26.76
N ILE A 10 -2.16 -10.01 27.67
CA ILE A 10 -0.86 -10.13 28.35
C ILE A 10 -0.73 -11.44 29.13
N LYS A 11 -1.76 -11.84 29.90
CA LYS A 11 -1.74 -13.14 30.61
C LYS A 11 -1.61 -14.31 29.64
N GLN A 12 -2.36 -14.29 28.54
CA GLN A 12 -2.29 -15.33 27.50
C GLN A 12 -0.90 -15.39 26.84
N MET A 13 -0.33 -14.22 26.50
CA MET A 13 0.96 -14.13 25.84
C MET A 13 2.12 -14.54 26.74
N ARG A 14 2.08 -14.22 28.05
CA ARG A 14 3.03 -14.74 29.05
C ARG A 14 2.98 -16.26 29.12
N ALA A 15 1.80 -16.87 29.10
CA ALA A 15 1.65 -18.33 29.11
C ALA A 15 2.24 -18.97 27.83
N LYS A 16 1.96 -18.41 26.65
CA LYS A 16 2.54 -18.84 25.36
C LYS A 16 4.04 -18.54 25.24
N GLY A 17 4.54 -17.58 26.01
CA GLY A 17 5.91 -17.10 26.01
C GLY A 17 6.87 -17.91 26.87
N LYS A 18 6.39 -18.87 27.67
CA LYS A 18 7.23 -19.64 28.61
C LYS A 18 8.46 -20.30 27.97
N ALA A 19 8.37 -20.73 26.72
CA ALA A 19 9.47 -21.33 25.97
C ALA A 19 10.45 -20.30 25.34
N ARG A 20 10.20 -18.99 25.52
CA ARG A 20 10.92 -17.89 24.86
C ARG A 20 11.27 -16.81 25.90
N PRO A 21 12.26 -17.07 26.78
CA PRO A 21 12.53 -16.24 27.96
C PRO A 21 12.95 -14.79 27.63
N GLY A 22 13.48 -14.52 26.42
CA GLY A 22 13.79 -13.15 25.97
C GLY A 22 12.57 -12.31 25.56
N LEU A 23 11.37 -12.90 25.50
CA LEU A 23 10.13 -12.18 25.21
C LEU A 23 9.37 -11.87 26.49
N GLU A 24 9.53 -10.64 26.96
CA GLU A 24 8.78 -10.10 28.08
C GLU A 24 7.48 -9.42 27.61
N TYR A 25 6.44 -9.49 28.42
CA TYR A 25 5.12 -8.93 28.14
C TYR A 25 4.62 -8.13 29.34
N GLN A 26 4.11 -6.93 29.11
CA GLN A 26 3.62 -6.04 30.16
C GLN A 26 2.32 -5.35 29.75
N GLN A 27 1.36 -5.26 30.67
CA GLN A 27 0.17 -4.45 30.44
C GLN A 27 0.55 -2.97 30.55
N MET A 28 0.38 -2.21 29.49
CA MET A 28 0.80 -0.80 29.41
C MET A 28 0.10 -0.10 28.25
N ASP A 29 -0.17 1.19 28.43
CA ASP A 29 -0.65 2.08 27.38
C ASP A 29 0.54 2.62 26.56
N ALA A 30 0.48 2.47 25.23
CA ALA A 30 1.54 2.92 24.34
C ALA A 30 1.66 4.45 24.25
N THR A 31 0.65 5.20 24.70
CA THR A 31 0.65 6.68 24.75
C THR A 31 1.28 7.23 26.03
N ALA A 32 1.60 6.37 27.00
CA ALA A 32 2.20 6.75 28.28
C ALA A 32 3.02 5.57 28.85
N THR A 33 4.17 5.29 28.25
CA THR A 33 5.03 4.18 28.67
C THR A 33 5.92 4.57 29.85
N THR A 34 6.33 3.58 30.64
CA THR A 34 7.22 3.80 31.80
C THR A 34 8.70 3.58 31.46
N PHE A 35 9.04 3.49 30.17
CA PHE A 35 10.41 3.28 29.70
C PHE A 35 11.23 4.57 29.82
N THR A 36 12.54 4.46 29.89
CA THR A 36 13.44 5.62 29.89
C THR A 36 13.65 6.14 28.47
N ASP A 37 14.07 7.40 28.38
CA ASP A 37 14.37 8.03 27.10
C ASP A 37 15.51 7.29 26.39
N GLY A 38 15.37 7.08 25.08
CA GLY A 38 16.37 6.39 24.27
C GLY A 38 16.63 4.93 24.66
N GLN A 39 15.73 4.28 25.40
CA GLN A 39 15.91 2.92 25.90
C GLN A 39 15.98 1.87 24.77
N TYR A 40 15.31 2.11 23.64
CA TYR A 40 15.20 1.13 22.55
C TYR A 40 15.76 1.63 21.23
N ASN A 41 16.41 0.73 20.49
CA ASN A 41 16.86 1.01 19.13
C ASN A 41 15.76 0.82 18.08
N VAL A 42 14.75 0.00 18.41
CA VAL A 42 13.65 -0.33 17.50
C VAL A 42 12.34 -0.40 18.28
N VAL A 43 11.31 0.24 17.74
CA VAL A 43 9.92 0.06 18.14
C VAL A 43 9.20 -0.61 16.98
N LEU A 44 8.54 -1.74 17.24
CA LEU A 44 7.74 -2.46 16.26
C LEU A 44 6.25 -2.29 16.59
N ASP A 45 5.49 -1.82 15.62
CA ASP A 45 4.04 -1.68 15.69
C ASP A 45 3.42 -2.54 14.58
N LYS A 46 2.44 -3.37 14.94
CA LYS A 46 1.71 -4.20 13.99
C LYS A 46 0.22 -3.98 14.15
N GLY A 47 -0.32 -3.01 13.43
CA GLY A 47 -1.74 -2.67 13.44
C GLY A 47 -2.22 -1.90 14.69
N THR A 48 -1.33 -1.53 15.61
CA THR A 48 -1.70 -0.70 16.77
C THR A 48 -2.04 0.70 16.32
N LEU A 49 -1.23 1.30 15.44
CA LEU A 49 -1.54 2.59 14.83
C LEU A 49 -2.88 2.58 14.10
N ASP A 50 -3.16 1.57 13.28
CA ASP A 50 -4.45 1.42 12.57
C ASP A 50 -5.62 1.34 13.56
N ALA A 51 -5.48 0.55 14.63
CA ALA A 51 -6.52 0.40 15.65
C ALA A 51 -6.77 1.69 16.45
N MET A 52 -5.72 2.49 16.67
CA MET A 52 -5.80 3.74 17.42
C MET A 52 -6.23 4.94 16.56
N MET A 53 -6.22 4.80 15.23
CA MET A 53 -6.59 5.86 14.30
C MET A 53 -7.73 5.45 13.35
N PRO A 54 -8.94 5.16 13.87
CA PRO A 54 -10.09 4.78 13.04
C PRO A 54 -10.62 5.94 12.20
N ASP A 55 -10.36 7.18 12.61
CA ASP A 55 -10.80 8.41 11.95
C ASP A 55 -9.75 9.53 12.10
N SER A 56 -10.11 10.72 11.63
CA SER A 56 -9.30 11.95 11.75
C SER A 56 -9.92 12.97 12.73
N SER A 57 -10.70 12.52 13.71
CA SER A 57 -11.29 13.41 14.71
C SER A 57 -10.20 14.01 15.63
N PRO A 58 -10.37 15.25 16.14
CA PRO A 58 -9.35 15.90 16.96
C PRO A 58 -8.87 15.08 18.16
N GLU A 59 -9.77 14.36 18.83
CA GLU A 59 -9.43 13.47 19.96
C GLU A 59 -8.53 12.31 19.53
N THR A 60 -8.87 11.65 18.40
CA THR A 60 -8.03 10.63 17.79
C THR A 60 -6.67 11.22 17.43
N LEU A 61 -6.62 12.41 16.84
CA LEU A 61 -5.37 13.03 16.44
C LEU A 61 -4.45 13.31 17.64
N GLU A 62 -5.00 13.85 18.73
CA GLU A 62 -4.27 14.14 19.98
C GLU A 62 -3.71 12.84 20.60
N ARG A 63 -4.49 11.76 20.60
CA ARG A 63 -4.03 10.45 21.09
C ARG A 63 -2.87 9.90 20.26
N ILE A 64 -2.93 10.05 18.94
CA ILE A 64 -1.83 9.64 18.05
C ILE A 64 -0.60 10.54 18.24
N ASP A 65 -0.76 11.82 18.53
CA ASP A 65 0.39 12.68 18.85
C ASP A 65 1.08 12.22 20.14
N LYS A 66 0.32 11.78 21.17
CA LYS A 66 0.88 11.17 22.38
C LYS A 66 1.62 9.86 22.09
N LEU A 67 1.05 8.99 21.24
CA LEU A 67 1.71 7.77 20.79
C LEU A 67 3.05 8.09 20.11
N PHE A 68 3.06 9.02 19.16
CA PHE A 68 4.28 9.40 18.45
C PHE A 68 5.30 10.10 19.35
N ALA A 69 4.86 10.91 20.32
CA ALA A 69 5.75 11.50 21.32
C ALA A 69 6.44 10.42 22.16
N GLU A 70 5.71 9.38 22.59
CA GLU A 70 6.31 8.25 23.29
C GLU A 70 7.27 7.45 22.40
N VAL A 71 6.90 7.19 21.15
CA VAL A 71 7.78 6.52 20.18
C VAL A 71 9.07 7.31 19.96
N ASP A 72 9.00 8.63 19.78
CA ASP A 72 10.18 9.48 19.71
C ASP A 72 11.00 9.33 20.99
N ARG A 73 10.39 9.55 22.15
CA ARG A 73 11.07 9.57 23.44
C ARG A 73 11.84 8.28 23.74
N VAL A 74 11.21 7.12 23.56
CA VAL A 74 11.83 5.82 23.88
C VAL A 74 12.86 5.38 22.84
N LEU A 75 12.82 5.93 21.61
CA LEU A 75 13.79 5.60 20.57
C LEU A 75 15.12 6.33 20.80
N ALA A 76 16.21 5.54 20.80
CA ALA A 76 17.56 6.05 20.77
C ALA A 76 17.81 6.86 19.48
N PRO A 77 18.81 7.76 19.45
CA PRO A 77 19.24 8.40 18.20
C PRO A 77 19.57 7.35 17.14
N LEU A 78 19.13 7.57 15.89
CA LEU A 78 19.23 6.61 14.78
C LEU A 78 18.39 5.34 14.96
N GLY A 79 17.57 5.27 16.00
CA GLY A 79 16.59 4.21 16.21
C GLY A 79 15.48 4.24 15.15
N ARG A 80 14.74 3.13 15.06
CA ARG A 80 13.72 2.92 14.01
C ARG A 80 12.37 2.59 14.59
N TYR A 81 11.34 3.30 14.14
CA TYR A 81 9.96 2.88 14.27
C TYR A 81 9.58 2.08 13.03
N VAL A 82 9.19 0.82 13.20
CA VAL A 82 8.77 -0.08 12.14
C VAL A 82 7.29 -0.37 12.34
N CYS A 83 6.45 0.16 11.47
CA CYS A 83 4.99 0.01 11.52
C CYS A 83 4.51 -0.89 10.39
N VAL A 84 3.73 -1.91 10.72
CA VAL A 84 3.02 -2.75 9.75
C VAL A 84 1.56 -2.32 9.76
N SER A 85 1.08 -1.82 8.62
CA SER A 85 -0.24 -1.17 8.50
C SER A 85 -0.86 -1.44 7.13
N LEU A 86 -2.19 -1.28 7.03
CA LEU A 86 -2.89 -1.21 5.75
C LEU A 86 -2.70 0.17 5.07
N LEU A 87 -2.13 1.11 5.82
CA LEU A 87 -1.65 2.42 5.39
C LEU A 87 -2.73 3.22 4.65
N GLN A 88 -3.90 3.32 5.27
CA GLN A 88 -4.99 4.17 4.78
C GLN A 88 -4.54 5.63 4.68
N GLU A 89 -5.23 6.42 3.86
CA GLU A 89 -4.84 7.79 3.49
C GLU A 89 -4.52 8.67 4.71
N HIS A 90 -5.39 8.70 5.73
CA HIS A 90 -5.19 9.51 6.93
C HIS A 90 -4.02 9.03 7.80
N ILE A 91 -3.78 7.71 7.86
CA ILE A 91 -2.66 7.12 8.59
C ILE A 91 -1.33 7.52 7.94
N LEU A 92 -1.24 7.38 6.61
CA LEU A 92 -0.06 7.76 5.86
C LEU A 92 0.23 9.25 6.01
N LEU A 93 -0.79 10.10 5.88
CA LEU A 93 -0.64 11.54 6.02
C LEU A 93 -0.05 11.91 7.39
N ARG A 94 -0.54 11.29 8.47
CA ARG A 94 -0.02 11.55 9.83
C ARG A 94 1.43 11.08 10.00
N LEU A 95 1.75 9.87 9.54
CA LEU A 95 3.12 9.35 9.61
C LEU A 95 4.10 10.21 8.80
N ALA A 96 3.74 10.55 7.57
CA ALA A 96 4.60 11.32 6.68
C ALA A 96 4.81 12.76 7.16
N THR A 97 3.75 13.39 7.68
CA THR A 97 3.83 14.73 8.28
C THR A 97 4.66 14.70 9.56
N HIS A 98 4.45 13.72 10.45
CA HIS A 98 5.24 13.56 11.66
C HIS A 98 6.73 13.40 11.34
N CYS A 99 7.06 12.49 10.41
CA CYS A 99 8.45 12.23 10.01
C CYS A 99 9.08 13.48 9.39
N SER A 100 8.39 14.15 8.45
CA SER A 100 8.91 15.37 7.83
C SER A 100 9.13 16.50 8.85
N GLY A 101 8.19 16.69 9.78
CA GLY A 101 8.29 17.72 10.82
C GLY A 101 9.44 17.50 11.81
N HIS A 102 9.77 16.24 12.11
CA HIS A 102 10.86 15.88 13.02
C HIS A 102 12.20 15.63 12.31
N GLY A 103 12.25 15.77 10.97
CA GLY A 103 13.43 15.48 10.17
C GLY A 103 13.78 13.99 10.08
N TRP A 104 12.83 13.10 10.38
CA TRP A 104 13.01 11.66 10.26
C TRP A 104 12.97 11.21 8.80
N MET A 105 13.67 10.12 8.51
CA MET A 105 13.56 9.44 7.22
C MET A 105 12.37 8.49 7.26
N LEU A 106 11.57 8.48 6.18
CA LEU A 106 10.43 7.59 5.99
C LEU A 106 10.70 6.70 4.77
N ARG A 107 10.60 5.38 4.97
CA ARG A 107 10.62 4.39 3.88
C ARG A 107 9.38 3.53 3.94
N ILE A 108 8.66 3.38 2.83
CA ILE A 108 7.43 2.60 2.73
C ILE A 108 7.67 1.42 1.78
N CYS A 109 7.49 0.20 2.28
CA CYS A 109 7.65 -1.02 1.49
C CYS A 109 6.32 -1.77 1.43
N ARG A 110 5.83 -2.07 0.23
CA ARG A 110 4.67 -2.96 0.04
C ARG A 110 5.09 -4.43 0.23
N CYS A 111 4.30 -5.19 0.98
CA CYS A 111 4.56 -6.60 1.27
C CYS A 111 3.75 -7.53 0.36
N GLN A 112 4.12 -7.60 -0.92
CA GLN A 112 3.41 -8.42 -1.92
C GLN A 112 3.33 -9.92 -1.54
N GLU A 113 4.36 -10.50 -0.92
CA GLU A 113 4.33 -11.90 -0.48
C GLU A 113 3.25 -12.20 0.57
N ALA A 114 2.96 -11.23 1.45
CA ALA A 114 1.92 -11.38 2.46
C ALA A 114 0.53 -11.44 1.81
N GLU A 115 0.36 -10.75 0.69
CA GLU A 115 -0.87 -10.72 -0.10
C GLU A 115 -1.12 -12.07 -0.79
N HIS A 116 -0.10 -12.63 -1.45
CA HIS A 116 -0.23 -13.92 -2.15
C HIS A 116 -0.53 -15.10 -1.22
N ARG A 117 -0.01 -15.10 0.02
CA ARG A 117 -0.31 -16.16 1.00
C ARG A 117 -1.75 -16.14 1.52
N SER A 118 -2.43 -15.00 1.40
CA SER A 118 -3.80 -14.85 1.87
C SER A 118 -4.84 -15.02 0.74
N ASP A 119 -4.45 -14.92 -0.52
CA ASP A 119 -5.31 -15.22 -1.68
C ASP A 119 -5.83 -16.67 -1.73
N SER A 120 -5.13 -17.63 -1.13
CA SER A 120 -5.60 -19.03 -1.01
C SER A 120 -6.90 -19.19 -0.20
N SER A 121 -7.38 -18.14 0.45
CA SER A 121 -8.64 -18.12 1.21
C SER A 121 -9.83 -17.49 0.45
N GLY A 122 -9.64 -17.02 -0.78
CA GLY A 122 -10.69 -16.46 -1.63
C GLY A 122 -11.23 -15.08 -1.21
N GLY A 123 -10.72 -14.51 -0.11
CA GLY A 123 -11.11 -13.19 0.43
C GLY A 123 -10.17 -12.06 -0.01
N PHE A 124 -10.67 -10.81 -0.09
CA PHE A 124 -9.88 -9.67 -0.62
C PHE A 124 -8.76 -9.34 0.35
N VAL A 125 -7.53 -9.27 -0.17
CA VAL A 125 -6.39 -8.91 0.64
C VAL A 125 -6.06 -7.46 0.38
N PHE A 126 -6.29 -6.62 1.39
CA PHE A 126 -5.79 -5.26 1.36
C PHE A 126 -4.26 -5.30 1.35
N PRO A 127 -3.60 -4.44 0.54
CA PRO A 127 -2.16 -4.32 0.55
C PRO A 127 -1.65 -4.01 1.95
N VAL A 128 -0.62 -4.76 2.36
CA VAL A 128 0.05 -4.57 3.64
C VAL A 128 1.36 -3.86 3.39
N PHE A 129 1.65 -2.84 4.19
CA PHE A 129 2.87 -2.07 4.10
C PHE A 129 3.70 -2.22 5.38
N VAL A 130 5.02 -2.25 5.20
CA VAL A 130 6.00 -2.04 6.26
C VAL A 130 6.56 -0.64 6.07
N ILE A 131 6.32 0.22 7.05
CA ILE A 131 6.79 1.59 7.11
C ILE A 131 7.95 1.63 8.09
N VAL A 132 9.10 2.10 7.64
CA VAL A 132 10.30 2.27 8.45
C VAL A 132 10.59 3.76 8.59
N CYS A 133 10.38 4.28 9.80
CA CYS A 133 10.73 5.64 10.15
C CYS A 133 12.05 5.62 10.95
N THR A 134 13.09 6.31 10.47
CA THR A 134 14.39 6.38 11.15
C THR A 134 14.55 7.73 11.82
N LYS A 135 14.77 7.72 13.14
CA LYS A 135 14.99 8.90 13.98
C LYS A 135 16.33 9.53 13.64
N LEU A 136 16.32 10.58 12.83
CA LEU A 136 17.50 11.38 12.54
C LEU A 136 17.51 12.64 13.41
N LYS A 137 18.70 13.22 13.60
CA LYS A 137 18.78 14.56 14.18
C LYS A 137 18.25 15.55 13.16
N SER A 138 17.22 16.31 13.54
CA SER A 138 16.74 17.42 12.73
C SER A 138 17.88 18.44 12.55
N VAL A 139 18.25 18.70 11.30
CA VAL A 139 19.23 19.72 10.93
C VAL A 139 18.47 20.82 10.21
N ALA A 140 18.64 22.07 10.64
CA ALA A 140 17.97 23.21 10.01
C ALA A 140 18.23 23.22 8.49
N GLY A 141 17.15 23.22 7.69
CA GLY A 141 17.21 23.23 6.23
C GLY A 141 17.39 21.87 5.55
N SER A 142 17.45 20.74 6.29
CA SER A 142 17.47 19.42 5.66
C SER A 142 16.10 19.08 5.06
N LYS A 143 16.07 18.70 3.78
CA LYS A 143 14.86 18.17 3.14
C LYS A 143 14.50 16.81 3.76
N PRO A 144 13.20 16.51 3.93
CA PRO A 144 12.79 15.19 4.40
C PRO A 144 13.27 14.10 3.43
N VAL A 145 13.55 12.92 3.96
CA VAL A 145 13.91 11.75 3.14
C VAL A 145 12.69 10.84 3.10
N LEU A 146 11.99 10.87 1.97
CA LEU A 146 10.79 10.07 1.73
C LEU A 146 11.10 9.06 0.62
N GLU A 147 10.90 7.79 0.90
CA GLU A 147 11.21 6.69 -0.01
C GLU A 147 10.04 5.72 -0.10
N VAL A 148 9.72 5.28 -1.31
CA VAL A 148 8.67 4.31 -1.58
C VAL A 148 9.25 3.17 -2.42
N CYS A 149 9.07 1.94 -1.96
CA CYS A 149 9.52 0.74 -2.65
C CYS A 149 8.32 0.12 -3.37
N GLN A 150 8.32 0.20 -4.71
CA GLN A 150 7.31 -0.44 -5.55
C GLN A 150 7.58 -1.95 -5.72
N SER A 151 8.84 -2.34 -5.59
CA SER A 151 9.31 -3.73 -5.59
C SER A 151 10.55 -3.85 -4.67
N PRO A 152 10.99 -5.07 -4.29
CA PRO A 152 12.17 -5.24 -3.43
C PRO A 152 13.45 -4.61 -3.99
N GLU A 153 13.53 -4.42 -5.31
CA GLU A 153 14.72 -3.93 -6.01
C GLU A 153 14.62 -2.45 -6.39
N LEU A 154 13.42 -1.85 -6.39
CA LEU A 154 13.18 -0.50 -6.87
C LEU A 154 12.71 0.42 -5.74
N VAL A 155 13.67 1.14 -5.15
CA VAL A 155 13.42 2.21 -4.18
C VAL A 155 13.40 3.55 -4.91
N GLN A 156 12.29 4.27 -4.85
CA GLN A 156 12.15 5.60 -5.44
C GLN A 156 12.08 6.65 -4.34
N ARG A 157 12.86 7.72 -4.48
CA ARG A 157 12.80 8.88 -3.58
C ARG A 157 11.71 9.84 -4.04
N MET A 158 10.85 10.24 -3.11
CA MET A 158 9.77 11.21 -3.34
C MET A 158 10.25 12.62 -2.95
N ALA A 159 9.80 13.64 -3.67
CA ALA A 159 10.15 15.02 -3.35
C ALA A 159 9.26 15.59 -2.24
N THR A 160 7.99 15.16 -2.18
CA THR A 160 7.01 15.68 -1.23
C THR A 160 6.16 14.59 -0.57
N VAL A 161 5.42 14.98 0.47
CA VAL A 161 4.45 14.10 1.13
C VAL A 161 3.32 13.74 0.16
N GLU A 162 2.87 14.70 -0.66
CA GLU A 162 1.80 14.51 -1.65
C GLU A 162 2.19 13.47 -2.72
N GLU A 163 3.43 13.51 -3.22
CA GLU A 163 3.93 12.47 -4.14
C GLU A 163 3.99 11.10 -3.46
N THR A 164 4.40 11.06 -2.19
CA THR A 164 4.42 9.82 -1.39
C THR A 164 3.02 9.24 -1.22
N MET A 165 2.05 10.09 -0.89
CA MET A 165 0.63 9.75 -0.79
C MET A 165 0.09 9.19 -2.11
N ALA A 166 0.36 9.88 -3.22
CA ALA A 166 -0.07 9.47 -4.55
C ALA A 166 0.51 8.09 -4.93
N ALA A 167 1.81 7.86 -4.67
CA ALA A 167 2.45 6.57 -4.98
C ALA A 167 1.84 5.40 -4.19
N VAL A 168 1.56 5.59 -2.89
CA VAL A 168 0.89 4.57 -2.06
C VAL A 168 -0.53 4.33 -2.52
N LYS A 169 -1.28 5.40 -2.82
CA LYS A 169 -2.64 5.30 -3.37
C LYS A 169 -2.67 4.52 -4.68
N THR A 170 -1.76 4.82 -5.62
CA THR A 170 -1.64 4.06 -6.87
C THR A 170 -1.40 2.57 -6.61
N MET A 171 -0.54 2.22 -5.63
CA MET A 171 -0.32 0.82 -5.27
C MET A 171 -1.57 0.15 -4.69
N GLN A 172 -2.34 0.86 -3.85
CA GLN A 172 -3.60 0.37 -3.27
C GLN A 172 -4.68 0.20 -4.34
N ASP A 173 -4.89 1.21 -5.19
CA ASP A 173 -5.87 1.20 -6.27
C ASP A 173 -5.56 0.08 -7.28
N THR A 174 -4.28 -0.07 -7.65
CA THR A 174 -3.84 -1.15 -8.56
C THR A 174 -4.15 -2.53 -7.96
N ALA A 175 -3.87 -2.72 -6.67
CA ALA A 175 -4.16 -3.99 -6.00
C ALA A 175 -5.67 -4.29 -5.95
N LEU A 176 -6.48 -3.27 -5.67
CA LEU A 176 -7.94 -3.38 -5.65
C LEU A 176 -8.49 -3.77 -7.02
N VAL A 177 -8.03 -3.08 -8.07
CA VAL A 177 -8.39 -3.35 -9.46
C VAL A 177 -7.99 -4.77 -9.85
N CYS A 178 -6.74 -5.18 -9.62
CA CYS A 178 -6.26 -6.52 -9.98
C CYS A 178 -7.04 -7.61 -9.23
N SER A 179 -7.34 -7.43 -7.95
CA SER A 179 -8.13 -8.42 -7.21
C SER A 179 -9.59 -8.45 -7.67
N GLY A 180 -10.18 -7.31 -8.04
CA GLY A 180 -11.53 -7.24 -8.59
C GLY A 180 -11.61 -8.00 -9.91
N LEU A 181 -10.66 -7.75 -10.81
CA LEU A 181 -10.51 -8.50 -12.06
C LEU A 181 -10.39 -10.01 -11.80
N ASN A 182 -9.53 -10.44 -10.88
CA ASN A 182 -9.33 -11.87 -10.62
C ASN A 182 -10.59 -12.62 -10.11
N ARG A 183 -11.63 -11.92 -9.66
CA ARG A 183 -12.78 -12.53 -8.96
C ARG A 183 -14.11 -12.28 -9.62
N CYS A 184 -14.23 -11.19 -10.34
CA CYS A 184 -15.49 -10.74 -10.91
C CYS A 184 -15.40 -10.71 -12.43
N ASN A 185 -16.53 -10.98 -13.07
CA ASN A 185 -16.79 -10.53 -14.43
C ASN A 185 -17.22 -9.06 -14.36
N ILE A 186 -16.56 -8.18 -15.12
CA ILE A 186 -16.81 -6.73 -15.11
C ILE A 186 -17.74 -6.24 -16.23
N ALA A 187 -18.29 -7.12 -17.07
CA ALA A 187 -19.09 -6.73 -18.25
C ALA A 187 -20.27 -5.80 -17.93
N ASN A 188 -20.89 -5.95 -16.75
CA ASN A 188 -22.00 -5.10 -16.30
C ASN A 188 -21.55 -3.83 -15.57
N SER A 189 -20.26 -3.71 -15.26
CA SER A 189 -19.64 -2.58 -14.57
C SER A 189 -18.85 -1.66 -15.50
N GLY A 190 -18.82 -1.97 -16.80
CA GLY A 190 -18.08 -1.23 -17.82
C GLY A 190 -16.71 -1.83 -18.08
N GLU A 191 -15.70 -0.97 -18.18
CA GLU A 191 -14.32 -1.36 -18.48
C GLU A 191 -13.36 -0.83 -17.42
N VAL A 192 -12.26 -1.56 -17.22
CA VAL A 192 -11.16 -1.12 -16.37
C VAL A 192 -10.05 -0.60 -17.25
N THR A 193 -9.54 0.59 -16.97
CA THR A 193 -8.37 1.15 -17.68
C THR A 193 -7.20 1.31 -16.72
N VAL A 194 -6.05 0.74 -17.10
CA VAL A 194 -4.78 0.83 -16.38
C VAL A 194 -3.76 1.51 -17.28
N GLU A 195 -3.11 2.53 -16.75
CA GLU A 195 -2.04 3.26 -17.43
C GLU A 195 -0.69 2.88 -16.83
N LEU A 196 0.27 2.55 -17.69
CA LEU A 196 1.60 2.12 -17.29
C LEU A 196 2.64 3.11 -17.82
N SER A 197 3.48 3.60 -16.93
CA SER A 197 4.54 4.58 -17.20
C SER A 197 5.86 4.11 -16.57
N GLN A 198 6.98 4.55 -17.11
CA GLN A 198 8.27 4.44 -16.42
C GLN A 198 8.47 5.65 -15.48
N PRO A 199 9.27 5.51 -14.41
CA PRO A 199 9.64 6.67 -13.58
C PRO A 199 10.25 7.78 -14.45
N GLY A 200 9.64 8.97 -14.41
CA GLY A 200 10.06 10.14 -15.18
C GLY A 200 9.36 10.33 -16.53
N ASP A 201 8.53 9.37 -16.97
CA ASP A 201 7.67 9.57 -18.14
C ASP A 201 6.61 10.65 -17.86
N VAL A 202 6.40 11.56 -18.81
CA VAL A 202 5.36 12.61 -18.74
C VAL A 202 3.99 12.08 -19.17
N TYR A 203 3.99 11.12 -20.09
CA TYR A 203 2.81 10.49 -20.65
C TYR A 203 2.84 8.99 -20.34
N PRO A 204 1.68 8.33 -20.23
CA PRO A 204 1.64 6.88 -20.11
C PRO A 204 2.25 6.24 -21.35
N ARG A 205 3.04 5.18 -21.13
CA ARG A 205 3.65 4.40 -22.19
C ARG A 205 2.65 3.39 -22.75
N TYR A 206 1.89 2.74 -21.88
CA TYR A 206 0.82 1.83 -22.29
C TYR A 206 -0.48 2.22 -21.62
N THR A 207 -1.59 2.12 -22.36
CA THR A 207 -2.92 2.07 -21.76
C THR A 207 -3.53 0.71 -22.05
N ILE A 208 -3.85 0.00 -20.98
CA ILE A 208 -4.49 -1.32 -21.01
C ILE A 208 -5.94 -1.13 -20.62
N THR A 209 -6.86 -1.39 -21.53
CA THR A 209 -8.29 -1.41 -21.24
C THR A 209 -8.77 -2.85 -21.20
N VAL A 210 -9.30 -3.29 -20.07
CA VAL A 210 -9.81 -4.63 -19.83
C VAL A 210 -11.33 -4.60 -19.98
N ALA A 211 -11.84 -5.48 -20.84
CA ALA A 211 -13.26 -5.68 -21.09
C ALA A 211 -13.60 -7.18 -21.05
N ASP A 212 -14.80 -7.49 -20.56
CA ASP A 212 -15.28 -8.86 -20.39
C ASP A 212 -16.46 -9.17 -21.30
N SER A 213 -16.60 -10.44 -21.67
CA SER A 213 -17.80 -10.92 -22.33
C SER A 213 -18.93 -11.04 -21.30
N PRO A 214 -20.13 -10.51 -21.59
CA PRO A 214 -21.29 -10.69 -20.72
C PRO A 214 -21.73 -12.16 -20.64
N ASN A 215 -21.27 -13.01 -21.55
CA ASN A 215 -21.61 -14.43 -21.60
C ASN A 215 -20.76 -15.29 -20.65
N ALA A 216 -19.69 -14.75 -20.08
CA ALA A 216 -18.81 -15.48 -19.17
C ALA A 216 -19.45 -15.61 -17.78
N LYS A 217 -19.97 -16.80 -17.47
CA LYS A 217 -20.75 -17.05 -16.24
C LYS A 217 -19.91 -17.36 -15.00
N ASP A 218 -18.65 -17.78 -15.18
CA ASP A 218 -17.76 -18.23 -14.11
C ASP A 218 -16.39 -17.53 -14.21
N SER A 219 -16.12 -16.62 -13.27
CA SER A 219 -14.87 -15.85 -13.22
C SER A 219 -13.63 -16.72 -13.00
N THR A 220 -13.78 -17.92 -12.44
CA THR A 220 -12.67 -18.84 -12.17
C THR A 220 -12.22 -19.61 -13.40
N ARG A 221 -13.02 -19.61 -14.48
CA ARG A 221 -12.79 -20.37 -15.71
C ARG A 221 -12.71 -19.50 -16.97
N MET A 222 -12.64 -18.20 -16.79
CA MET A 222 -12.52 -17.26 -17.90
C MET A 222 -11.25 -17.53 -18.72
N LYS A 223 -11.39 -17.48 -20.04
CA LYS A 223 -10.25 -17.44 -20.95
C LYS A 223 -9.81 -16.00 -21.15
N PHE A 224 -8.51 -15.77 -21.05
CA PHE A 224 -7.90 -14.44 -21.15
C PHE A 224 -7.12 -14.32 -22.46
N ALA A 225 -7.20 -13.16 -23.09
CA ALA A 225 -6.32 -12.78 -24.20
C ALA A 225 -5.88 -11.32 -24.07
N ALA A 226 -4.78 -10.98 -24.74
CA ALA A 226 -4.34 -9.61 -24.93
C ALA A 226 -4.38 -9.29 -26.43
N PHE A 227 -4.95 -8.12 -26.76
CA PHE A 227 -4.96 -7.58 -28.11
C PHE A 227 -4.09 -6.33 -28.15
N ILE A 228 -2.98 -6.38 -28.87
CA ILE A 228 -2.12 -5.21 -29.08
C ILE A 228 -2.67 -4.42 -30.26
N VAL A 229 -3.12 -3.20 -30.01
CA VAL A 229 -3.67 -2.33 -31.04
C VAL A 229 -2.54 -1.93 -32.00
N PRO A 230 -2.70 -2.14 -33.32
CA PRO A 230 -1.68 -1.71 -34.28
C PRO A 230 -1.47 -0.20 -34.20
N GLN A 231 -0.20 0.21 -34.14
CA GLN A 231 0.15 1.62 -34.09
C GLN A 231 -0.46 2.38 -35.27
N GLY A 232 -1.00 3.57 -35.01
CA GLY A 232 -1.72 4.37 -36.00
C GLY A 232 -3.23 4.19 -35.96
N ARG A 233 -3.72 3.04 -35.47
CA ARG A 233 -5.15 2.66 -35.48
C ARG A 233 -5.86 2.92 -34.14
N GLU A 234 -5.19 3.49 -33.15
CA GLU A 234 -5.69 3.62 -31.77
C GLU A 234 -6.96 4.48 -31.65
N ARG A 235 -7.21 5.34 -32.65
CA ARG A 235 -8.40 6.19 -32.74
C ARG A 235 -9.53 5.58 -33.55
N GLU A 236 -9.32 4.42 -34.19
CA GLU A 236 -10.42 3.72 -34.86
C GLU A 236 -11.45 3.29 -33.82
N TRP A 237 -12.73 3.42 -34.19
CA TRP A 237 -13.85 3.13 -33.29
C TRP A 237 -13.71 1.77 -32.58
N LEU A 238 -13.30 0.73 -33.32
CA LEU A 238 -13.13 -0.63 -32.81
C LEU A 238 -12.19 -0.73 -31.59
N PHE A 239 -11.19 0.15 -31.48
CA PHE A 239 -10.20 0.14 -30.40
C PHE A 239 -10.37 1.32 -29.44
N GLY A 240 -10.88 2.44 -29.94
CA GLY A 240 -10.98 3.71 -29.24
C GLY A 240 -12.21 3.82 -28.33
N THR A 241 -13.32 3.14 -28.63
CA THR A 241 -14.57 3.25 -27.86
C THR A 241 -14.90 1.98 -27.08
N PRO A 242 -15.66 2.09 -25.96
CA PRO A 242 -16.13 0.91 -25.21
C PRO A 242 -16.96 -0.03 -26.07
N GLU A 243 -17.83 0.50 -26.93
CA GLU A 243 -18.70 -0.31 -27.79
C GLU A 243 -17.89 -1.08 -28.84
N GLY A 244 -16.84 -0.46 -29.39
CA GLY A 244 -15.93 -1.11 -30.32
C GLY A 244 -15.14 -2.23 -29.65
N ARG A 245 -14.66 -2.00 -28.43
CA ARG A 245 -13.95 -3.03 -27.65
C ARG A 245 -14.85 -4.19 -27.28
N GLN A 246 -16.15 -3.97 -27.04
CA GLN A 246 -17.08 -5.08 -26.83
C GLN A 246 -17.22 -5.96 -28.07
N VAL A 247 -17.30 -5.36 -29.27
CA VAL A 247 -17.28 -6.12 -30.54
C VAL A 247 -15.98 -6.91 -30.69
N LEU A 248 -14.86 -6.33 -30.27
CA LEU A 248 -13.56 -7.01 -30.28
C LEU A 248 -13.53 -8.21 -29.31
N VAL A 249 -14.09 -8.08 -28.11
CA VAL A 249 -14.24 -9.17 -27.14
C VAL A 249 -15.09 -10.30 -27.76
N ASP A 250 -16.27 -9.98 -28.29
CA ASP A 250 -17.21 -10.97 -28.83
C ASP A 250 -16.63 -11.72 -30.04
N SER A 251 -15.83 -11.04 -30.88
CA SER A 251 -15.15 -11.66 -32.03
C SER A 251 -13.90 -12.45 -31.67
N SER A 252 -13.31 -12.23 -30.50
CA SER A 252 -12.07 -12.90 -30.07
C SER A 252 -12.29 -14.36 -29.65
N GLY A 253 -13.49 -14.73 -29.19
CA GLY A 253 -13.76 -16.03 -28.58
C GLY A 253 -13.17 -16.22 -27.17
N PHE A 254 -12.69 -15.15 -26.55
CA PHE A 254 -12.21 -15.11 -25.16
C PHE A 254 -13.20 -14.42 -24.24
N ASP A 255 -13.13 -14.73 -22.95
CA ASP A 255 -14.04 -14.20 -21.94
C ASP A 255 -13.59 -12.85 -21.40
N ARG A 256 -12.27 -12.59 -21.36
CA ARG A 256 -11.69 -11.31 -20.99
C ARG A 256 -10.60 -10.92 -21.98
N LEU A 257 -10.66 -9.69 -22.47
CA LEU A 257 -9.68 -9.14 -23.39
C LEU A 257 -9.01 -7.90 -22.78
N ALA A 258 -7.69 -7.92 -22.71
CA ALA A 258 -6.87 -6.74 -22.44
C ALA A 258 -6.49 -6.08 -23.77
N VAL A 259 -7.11 -4.94 -24.09
CA VAL A 259 -6.82 -4.13 -25.27
C VAL A 259 -5.70 -3.14 -24.94
N ILE A 260 -4.52 -3.35 -25.52
CA ILE A 260 -3.29 -2.63 -25.18
C ILE A 260 -3.00 -1.61 -26.27
N ARG A 261 -2.98 -0.33 -25.88
CA ARG A 261 -2.57 0.80 -26.71
C ARG A 261 -1.17 1.23 -26.34
N LEU A 262 -0.31 1.36 -27.36
CA LEU A 262 1.04 1.91 -27.24
C LEU A 262 0.98 3.39 -27.59
N HIS A 263 1.42 4.24 -26.68
CA HIS A 263 1.44 5.70 -26.89
C HIS A 263 2.58 6.12 -27.80
N ARG A 264 2.32 7.05 -28.72
CA ARG A 264 3.24 7.44 -29.81
C ARG A 264 4.42 8.28 -29.33
N GLU A 265 4.30 8.81 -28.12
CA GLU A 265 5.27 9.64 -27.40
C GLU A 265 6.50 8.83 -26.97
N HIS A 266 6.43 7.50 -27.04
CA HIS A 266 7.50 6.60 -26.63
C HIS A 266 8.07 5.78 -27.79
N LYS A 267 9.34 5.42 -27.68
CA LYS A 267 9.99 4.41 -28.52
C LYS A 267 9.97 3.07 -27.80
N TYR A 268 9.65 2.01 -28.55
CA TYR A 268 9.47 0.64 -28.07
C TYR A 268 10.50 -0.29 -28.71
#